data_AF-B3PHE7-F1
#
_entry.id   AF-B3PHE7-F1
#
_cell.length_a   1.000
_cell.length_b   1.000
_cell.length_c   1.000
_cell.angle_alpha   90.00
_cell.angle_beta   90.00
_cell.angle_gamma   90.00
#
_symmetry.space_group_name_H-M   'P 1'
#
loop_
_entity.id
_entity.type
_entity.pdbx_description
1 polymer ?
#
loop_
_entity_poly.entity_id
_entity_poly.type
_entity_poly.pdbx_seq_one_letter_code
_entity_poly.pdbx_strand_id
1 'polypeptide(L)'
;MPHHSTAWQFHIYSEVDMTQHIKTILFFSSLFGAAAMAGGVQVQTQDFVGDGVFTAGIEGPAVDAQGHLYAVNFAEEGTIGVVDPHGNARLLLKLPEGSTGNGIRFGPDGVMYVADYTGHNILKIHPRTLQVAVYAHSAAMNQPNDIAIARDGTIYASDPNWSDSTGNLWMIAPDGKVTLLEREMGTTNGIEVSADEQRVYVNESVQRKVWQYDRDPKTGKLANKRLLIEFPDHGLDGMRSDSQGNLYIARYGAGVIAVVSPAGDLLHTISLKGEKPTNLAFGGEDGRRVYVTLQDRGAIETFTAPHPGREWALWRRD
;
A
#
# COMPACT_ATOMS: atom_id res chain seq x y z
N MET A 1 14.63 26.44 -52.65
CA MET A 1 15.38 27.65 -53.03
C MET A 1 15.36 27.75 -54.55
N PRO A 2 15.26 28.94 -55.21
CA PRO A 2 15.46 30.33 -54.74
C PRO A 2 14.15 31.19 -54.78
N HIS A 3 13.90 32.08 -53.81
CA HIS A 3 14.18 33.55 -53.73
C HIS A 3 13.31 34.49 -54.61
N HIS A 4 12.62 35.44 -53.94
CA HIS A 4 12.43 36.90 -54.21
C HIS A 4 11.16 37.33 -53.42
N SER A 5 11.20 38.00 -52.26
CA SER A 5 11.56 39.39 -51.91
C SER A 5 10.75 40.50 -52.62
N THR A 6 9.86 41.17 -51.88
CA THR A 6 9.56 42.61 -52.02
C THR A 6 9.08 43.20 -50.69
N ALA A 7 9.61 44.38 -50.38
CA ALA A 7 9.34 45.22 -49.20
C ALA A 7 8.69 46.55 -49.63
N TRP A 8 8.52 47.48 -48.65
CA TRP A 8 8.22 48.93 -48.73
C TRP A 8 6.74 49.32 -48.57
N GLN A 9 6.28 50.34 -47.82
CA GLN A 9 6.88 51.35 -46.93
C GLN A 9 5.77 52.12 -46.15
N PHE A 10 6.18 52.85 -45.11
CA PHE A 10 5.46 53.71 -44.16
C PHE A 10 4.58 54.86 -44.73
N HIS A 11 3.65 55.36 -43.91
CA HIS A 11 3.34 56.79 -43.75
C HIS A 11 2.95 57.14 -42.30
N ILE A 12 3.39 58.33 -41.86
CA ILE A 12 3.32 58.93 -40.52
C ILE A 12 2.25 60.05 -40.50
N TYR A 13 1.79 60.43 -39.30
CA TYR A 13 1.23 61.72 -38.79
C TYR A 13 -0.02 61.41 -37.93
N SER A 14 -0.28 62.00 -36.76
CA SER A 14 0.31 63.11 -35.98
C SER A 14 -0.33 63.09 -34.57
N GLU A 15 0.39 63.63 -33.59
CA GLU A 15 -0.06 63.90 -32.21
C GLU A 15 -1.23 64.90 -32.15
N VAL A 16 -2.15 64.71 -31.18
CA VAL A 16 -2.80 65.81 -30.44
C VAL A 16 -2.96 65.39 -28.97
N ASP A 17 -2.52 66.30 -28.12
CA ASP A 17 -2.38 66.31 -26.67
C ASP A 17 -3.71 66.49 -25.91
N MET A 18 -3.84 65.91 -24.71
CA MET A 18 -4.64 66.49 -23.63
C MET A 18 -4.34 65.84 -22.28
N THR A 19 -3.49 66.53 -21.54
CA THR A 19 -3.35 66.55 -20.08
C THR A 19 -4.67 66.44 -19.30
N GLN A 20 -4.77 65.47 -18.38
CA GLN A 20 -5.48 65.63 -17.10
C GLN A 20 -4.81 64.84 -15.97
N HIS A 21 -4.60 65.56 -14.86
CA HIS A 21 -4.02 65.10 -13.61
C HIS A 21 -4.87 64.01 -12.93
N ILE A 22 -4.26 62.85 -12.66
CA ILE A 22 -4.77 61.90 -11.66
C ILE A 22 -3.82 61.94 -10.46
N LYS A 23 -4.38 62.32 -9.31
CA LYS A 23 -3.71 62.30 -8.01
C LYS A 23 -3.49 60.84 -7.60
N THR A 24 -2.23 60.42 -7.50
CA THR A 24 -1.85 59.14 -6.90
C THR A 24 -2.12 59.18 -5.40
N ILE A 25 -3.14 58.46 -4.93
CA ILE A 25 -3.28 58.06 -3.53
C ILE A 25 -2.49 56.75 -3.38
N LEU A 26 -1.36 56.80 -2.69
CA LEU A 26 -0.62 55.62 -2.24
C LEU A 26 -1.42 54.96 -1.10
N PHE A 27 -2.17 53.91 -1.42
CA PHE A 27 -2.61 52.93 -0.42
C PHE A 27 -1.46 51.93 -0.23
N PHE A 28 -0.70 52.07 0.86
CA PHE A 28 0.07 50.96 1.42
C PHE A 28 -0.93 50.00 2.07
N SER A 29 -1.45 49.03 1.31
CA SER A 29 -2.04 47.84 1.90
C SER A 29 -0.90 46.91 2.31
N SER A 30 -0.54 46.96 3.59
CA SER A 30 0.26 45.91 4.23
C SER A 30 -0.56 44.62 4.24
N LEU A 31 -0.48 43.83 3.17
CA LEU A 31 -0.83 42.42 3.23
C LEU A 31 0.22 41.73 4.10
N PHE A 32 -0.07 41.60 5.40
CA PHE A 32 0.51 40.53 6.20
C PHE A 32 0.00 39.21 5.63
N GLY A 33 0.74 38.65 4.68
CA GLY A 33 0.62 37.25 4.32
C GLY A 33 1.01 36.43 5.54
N ALA A 34 0.04 36.04 6.35
CA ALA A 34 0.21 34.94 7.29
C ALA A 34 0.33 33.67 6.43
N ALA A 35 1.55 33.33 6.06
CA ALA A 35 1.86 31.96 5.67
C ALA A 35 1.56 31.10 6.88
N ALA A 36 0.42 30.40 6.86
CA ALA A 36 0.16 29.33 7.79
C ALA A 36 1.23 28.26 7.53
N MET A 37 2.30 28.29 8.30
CA MET A 37 3.20 27.16 8.44
C MET A 37 2.35 26.05 9.05
N ALA A 38 1.82 25.16 8.21
CA ALA A 38 1.33 23.87 8.66
C ALA A 38 2.55 23.13 9.19
N GLY A 39 2.87 23.37 10.47
CA GLY A 39 3.82 22.57 11.23
C GLY A 39 3.23 21.18 11.41
N GLY A 40 3.24 20.39 10.34
CA GLY A 40 2.97 18.96 10.42
C GLY A 40 4.05 18.37 11.32
N VAL A 41 3.64 17.67 12.37
CA VAL A 41 4.56 16.85 13.15
C VAL A 41 5.15 15.83 12.18
N GLN A 42 6.44 15.98 11.85
CA GLN A 42 7.14 15.00 11.05
C GLN A 42 7.28 13.75 11.92
N VAL A 43 6.53 12.70 11.57
CA VAL A 43 6.60 11.42 12.27
C VAL A 43 7.97 10.82 11.99
N GLN A 44 8.84 10.80 13.00
CA GLN A 44 10.15 10.16 12.89
C GLN A 44 9.99 8.65 13.08
N THR A 45 10.44 7.89 12.09
CA THR A 45 10.45 6.42 12.15
C THR A 45 11.66 5.92 12.93
N GLN A 46 11.53 4.72 13.49
CA GLN A 46 12.56 4.05 14.28
C GLN A 46 12.81 2.66 13.72
N ASP A 47 14.03 2.12 13.91
CA ASP A 47 14.27 0.72 13.56
C ASP A 47 13.62 -0.13 14.65
N PHE A 48 12.73 -1.03 14.24
CA PHE A 48 12.18 -2.05 15.11
C PHE A 48 12.99 -3.34 15.02
N VAL A 49 13.39 -3.69 13.79
CA VAL A 49 14.35 -4.76 13.49
C VAL A 49 15.48 -4.14 12.67
N GLY A 50 16.72 -4.44 13.04
CA GLY A 50 17.92 -3.89 12.40
C GLY A 50 18.21 -4.43 10.99
N ASP A 51 19.21 -3.83 10.35
CA ASP A 51 19.63 -4.16 8.98
C ASP A 51 20.13 -5.60 8.84
N GLY A 52 19.80 -6.22 7.72
CA GLY A 52 20.24 -7.57 7.35
C GLY A 52 19.71 -8.69 8.22
N VAL A 53 18.72 -8.42 9.08
CA VAL A 53 18.07 -9.45 9.91
C VAL A 53 17.12 -10.30 9.06
N PHE A 54 16.47 -9.70 8.07
CA PHE A 54 15.75 -10.42 7.02
C PHE A 54 16.51 -10.35 5.69
N THR A 55 16.17 -11.23 4.76
CA THR A 55 16.69 -11.15 3.39
C THR A 55 16.10 -9.95 2.62
N ALA A 56 16.62 -9.69 1.42
CA ALA A 56 16.03 -8.71 0.50
C ALA A 56 14.61 -9.11 0.01
N GLY A 57 14.17 -10.35 0.25
CA GLY A 57 12.81 -10.79 -0.01
C GLY A 57 11.80 -10.42 1.07
N ILE A 58 12.18 -9.64 2.10
CA ILE A 58 11.29 -9.31 3.23
C ILE A 58 9.99 -8.64 2.74
N GLU A 59 8.87 -9.24 3.14
CA GLU A 59 7.52 -8.87 2.70
C GLU A 59 6.48 -9.29 3.73
N GLY A 60 5.23 -8.92 3.45
CA GLY A 60 4.03 -9.42 4.12
C GLY A 60 4.09 -9.38 5.63
N PRO A 61 4.44 -8.24 6.27
CA PRO A 61 4.35 -8.15 7.70
C PRO A 61 2.90 -8.38 8.13
N ALA A 62 2.71 -9.08 9.23
CA ALA A 62 1.40 -9.28 9.85
C ALA A 62 1.56 -9.43 11.36
N VAL A 63 0.57 -8.96 12.11
CA VAL A 63 0.56 -9.04 13.58
C VAL A 63 -0.57 -9.95 14.02
N ASP A 64 -0.28 -10.92 14.89
CA ASP A 64 -1.30 -11.80 15.46
C ASP A 64 -2.09 -11.10 16.59
N ALA A 65 -3.12 -11.77 17.12
CA ALA A 65 -3.92 -11.24 18.22
C ALA A 65 -3.14 -11.11 19.56
N GLN A 66 -1.95 -11.70 19.67
CA GLN A 66 -1.07 -11.60 20.83
C GLN A 66 -0.07 -10.44 20.69
N GLY A 67 0.04 -9.83 19.51
CA GLY A 67 0.97 -8.74 19.22
C GLY A 67 2.33 -9.21 18.70
N HIS A 68 2.51 -10.49 18.35
CA HIS A 68 3.71 -10.94 17.67
C HIS A 68 3.68 -10.51 16.21
N LEU A 69 4.81 -9.99 15.73
CA LEU A 69 4.98 -9.59 14.34
C LEU A 69 5.60 -10.75 13.55
N TYR A 70 5.12 -10.97 12.34
CA TYR A 70 5.61 -11.98 11.41
C TYR A 70 5.96 -11.31 10.09
N ALA A 71 6.91 -11.87 9.34
CA ALA A 71 7.22 -11.48 7.97
C ALA A 71 7.86 -12.67 7.24
N VAL A 72 7.73 -12.70 5.91
CA VAL A 72 8.33 -13.75 5.07
C VAL A 72 9.81 -13.48 4.80
N ASN A 73 10.51 -14.50 4.29
CA ASN A 73 11.87 -14.47 3.78
C ASN A 73 12.88 -13.96 4.82
N PHE A 74 12.81 -14.55 6.03
CA PHE A 74 13.65 -14.21 7.18
C PHE A 74 15.12 -14.61 6.99
N ALA A 75 15.43 -15.91 7.03
CA ALA A 75 16.82 -16.38 6.92
C ALA A 75 17.21 -16.69 5.46
N GLU A 76 16.24 -17.20 4.71
CA GLU A 76 16.32 -17.53 3.28
C GLU A 76 14.92 -17.42 2.67
N GLU A 77 14.82 -17.39 1.34
CA GLU A 77 13.54 -17.43 0.64
C GLU A 77 12.73 -18.67 1.05
N GLY A 78 11.41 -18.48 1.22
CA GLY A 78 10.52 -19.56 1.66
C GLY A 78 10.52 -19.80 3.17
N THR A 79 11.12 -18.92 3.97
CA THR A 79 11.01 -18.97 5.44
C THR A 79 10.04 -17.91 5.99
N ILE A 80 9.49 -18.14 7.18
CA ILE A 80 8.74 -17.13 7.93
C ILE A 80 9.47 -16.84 9.24
N GLY A 81 9.71 -15.55 9.51
CA GLY A 81 10.23 -15.07 10.78
C GLY A 81 9.11 -14.64 11.72
N VAL A 82 9.39 -14.71 13.02
CA VAL A 82 8.58 -14.09 14.07
C VAL A 82 9.46 -13.15 14.89
N VAL A 83 8.92 -11.99 15.21
CA VAL A 83 9.58 -10.90 15.92
C VAL A 83 8.81 -10.63 17.21
N ASP A 84 9.53 -10.63 18.33
CA ASP A 84 8.95 -10.31 19.63
C ASP A 84 8.71 -8.78 19.80
N PRO A 85 8.01 -8.34 20.86
CA PRO A 85 7.76 -6.91 21.11
C PRO A 85 9.01 -6.05 21.30
N HIS A 86 10.19 -6.65 21.48
CA HIS A 86 11.48 -5.99 21.65
C HIS A 86 12.30 -5.93 20.35
N GLY A 87 11.78 -6.45 19.24
CA GLY A 87 12.46 -6.46 17.95
C GLY A 87 13.38 -7.66 17.73
N ASN A 88 13.37 -8.65 18.62
CA ASN A 88 14.18 -9.86 18.43
C ASN A 88 13.47 -10.80 17.45
N ALA A 89 14.09 -11.02 16.30
CA ALA A 89 13.58 -11.90 15.26
C ALA A 89 14.18 -13.31 15.38
N ARG A 90 13.37 -14.33 15.08
CA ARG A 90 13.82 -15.72 14.94
C ARG A 90 13.04 -16.43 13.83
N LEU A 91 13.59 -17.52 13.33
CA LEU A 91 12.88 -18.41 12.43
C LEU A 91 11.65 -19.00 13.13
N LEU A 92 10.49 -18.91 12.49
CA LEU A 92 9.28 -19.61 12.90
C LEU A 92 9.21 -20.99 12.24
N LEU A 93 9.24 -21.01 10.90
CA LEU A 93 9.15 -22.22 10.10
C LEU A 93 9.71 -22.00 8.69
N LYS A 94 9.96 -23.12 8.01
CA LYS A 94 10.23 -23.16 6.57
C LYS A 94 8.98 -23.67 5.85
N LEU A 95 8.61 -23.00 4.76
CA LEU A 95 7.50 -23.42 3.91
C LEU A 95 7.87 -24.70 3.13
N PRO A 96 6.88 -25.40 2.54
CA PRO A 96 7.14 -26.56 1.69
C PRO A 96 8.16 -26.26 0.59
N GLU A 97 8.89 -27.28 0.15
CA GLU A 97 9.85 -27.14 -0.94
C GLU A 97 9.17 -26.58 -2.20
N GLY A 98 9.77 -25.54 -2.80
CA GLY A 98 9.22 -24.85 -3.96
C GLY A 98 8.22 -23.73 -3.64
N SER A 99 7.82 -23.55 -2.38
CA SER A 99 6.97 -22.42 -1.96
C SER A 99 7.79 -21.20 -1.56
N THR A 100 7.31 -20.02 -1.96
CA THR A 100 7.88 -18.73 -1.56
C THR A 100 6.74 -17.82 -1.14
N GLY A 101 6.66 -17.56 0.17
CA GLY A 101 5.64 -16.68 0.73
C GLY A 101 5.92 -15.22 0.37
N ASN A 102 4.86 -14.43 0.19
CA ASN A 102 4.92 -12.99 -0.01
C ASN A 102 4.04 -12.25 1.01
N GLY A 103 2.73 -12.12 0.79
CA GLY A 103 1.81 -11.51 1.76
C GLY A 103 1.34 -12.47 2.87
N ILE A 104 1.29 -11.99 4.12
CA ILE A 104 0.71 -12.72 5.27
C ILE A 104 -0.53 -11.98 5.79
N ARG A 105 -1.57 -12.74 6.17
CA ARG A 105 -2.71 -12.25 6.97
C ARG A 105 -3.18 -13.28 7.97
N PHE A 106 -3.78 -12.83 9.06
CA PHE A 106 -4.45 -13.71 10.02
C PHE A 106 -5.97 -13.66 9.83
N GLY A 107 -6.59 -14.84 9.70
CA GLY A 107 -8.04 -14.99 9.79
C GLY A 107 -8.50 -14.96 11.25
N PRO A 108 -9.80 -14.68 11.54
CA PRO A 108 -10.30 -14.44 12.90
C PRO A 108 -10.18 -15.62 13.88
N ASP A 109 -9.87 -16.81 13.39
CA ASP A 109 -9.59 -18.02 14.16
C ASP A 109 -8.10 -18.17 14.54
N GLY A 110 -7.27 -17.18 14.16
CA GLY A 110 -5.83 -17.18 14.37
C GLY A 110 -5.06 -17.94 13.29
N VAL A 111 -5.72 -18.48 12.26
CA VAL A 111 -5.02 -19.13 11.15
C VAL A 111 -4.25 -18.10 10.35
N MET A 112 -2.96 -18.38 10.12
CA MET A 112 -2.12 -17.57 9.26
C MET A 112 -2.33 -18.01 7.81
N TYR A 113 -2.67 -17.07 6.94
CA TYR A 113 -2.75 -17.26 5.50
C TYR A 113 -1.56 -16.60 4.83
N VAL A 114 -1.01 -17.26 3.82
CA VAL A 114 0.19 -16.79 3.10
C VAL A 114 -0.05 -16.90 1.61
N ALA A 115 0.20 -15.82 0.87
CA ALA A 115 0.27 -15.85 -0.58
C ALA A 115 1.59 -16.52 -0.99
N ASP A 116 1.53 -17.67 -1.66
CA ASP A 116 2.68 -18.44 -2.12
C ASP A 116 2.81 -18.27 -3.63
N TYR A 117 3.70 -17.36 -4.01
CA TYR A 117 3.75 -16.83 -5.36
C TYR A 117 4.37 -17.83 -6.36
N THR A 118 5.33 -18.66 -5.92
CA THR A 118 5.90 -19.71 -6.77
C THR A 118 5.00 -20.93 -6.87
N GLY A 119 4.22 -21.24 -5.83
CA GLY A 119 3.35 -22.40 -5.79
C GLY A 119 1.95 -22.18 -6.38
N HIS A 120 1.59 -20.95 -6.74
CA HIS A 120 0.23 -20.57 -7.16
C HIS A 120 -0.83 -20.91 -6.11
N ASN A 121 -0.46 -20.73 -4.83
CA ASN A 121 -1.29 -21.12 -3.69
C ASN A 121 -1.64 -19.92 -2.81
N ILE A 122 -2.77 -20.04 -2.12
CA ILE A 122 -2.93 -19.48 -0.78
C ILE A 122 -2.70 -20.62 0.20
N LEU A 123 -1.67 -20.50 1.04
CA LEU A 123 -1.39 -21.44 2.11
C LEU A 123 -2.16 -21.04 3.37
N LYS A 124 -2.46 -22.02 4.23
CA LYS A 124 -2.89 -21.81 5.61
C LYS A 124 -1.94 -22.53 6.56
N ILE A 125 -1.68 -21.90 7.70
CA ILE A 125 -0.78 -22.40 8.73
C ILE A 125 -1.53 -22.40 10.05
N HIS A 126 -1.61 -23.59 10.66
CA HIS A 126 -2.34 -23.77 11.91
C HIS A 126 -1.59 -23.07 13.07
N PRO A 127 -2.25 -22.24 13.90
CA PRO A 127 -1.59 -21.35 14.86
C PRO A 127 -0.75 -22.06 15.94
N ARG A 128 -1.16 -23.27 16.36
CA ARG A 128 -0.45 -24.04 17.39
C ARG A 128 0.56 -25.05 16.84
N THR A 129 0.15 -25.88 15.88
CA THR A 129 0.98 -26.97 15.33
C THR A 129 1.94 -26.50 14.25
N LEU A 130 1.76 -25.28 13.72
CA LEU A 130 2.47 -24.75 12.55
C LEU A 130 2.36 -25.63 11.30
N GLN A 131 1.36 -26.52 11.25
CA GLN A 131 1.11 -27.35 10.08
C GLN A 131 0.70 -26.45 8.91
N VAL A 132 1.44 -26.56 7.81
CA VAL A 132 1.16 -25.87 6.55
C VAL A 132 0.28 -26.76 5.68
N ALA A 133 -0.77 -26.18 5.09
CA ALA A 133 -1.61 -26.82 4.09
C ALA A 133 -1.97 -25.83 2.98
N VAL A 134 -2.20 -26.35 1.77
CA VAL A 134 -2.80 -25.55 0.70
C VAL A 134 -4.27 -25.27 1.08
N TYR A 135 -4.62 -24.00 1.18
CA TYR A 135 -6.01 -23.57 1.41
C TYR A 135 -6.76 -23.43 0.09
N ALA A 136 -6.11 -22.82 -0.89
CA ALA A 136 -6.63 -22.64 -2.23
C ALA A 136 -5.50 -22.70 -3.25
N HIS A 137 -5.79 -23.19 -4.44
CA HIS A 137 -4.85 -23.31 -5.55
C HIS A 137 -5.54 -23.00 -6.87
N SER A 138 -4.84 -22.34 -7.77
CA SER A 138 -5.26 -22.19 -9.16
C SER A 138 -4.04 -22.05 -10.05
N ALA A 139 -3.84 -23.02 -10.95
CA ALA A 139 -2.78 -22.95 -11.97
C ALA A 139 -2.94 -21.78 -12.96
N ALA A 140 -4.07 -21.06 -12.91
CA ALA A 140 -4.30 -19.85 -13.70
C ALA A 140 -3.82 -18.56 -13.00
N MET A 141 -3.44 -18.62 -11.72
CA MET A 141 -2.76 -17.49 -11.07
C MET A 141 -1.35 -17.35 -11.64
N ASN A 142 -0.89 -16.12 -11.84
CA ASN A 142 0.49 -15.84 -12.24
C ASN A 142 1.46 -16.13 -11.08
N GLN A 143 1.28 -15.41 -9.98
CA GLN A 143 2.12 -15.40 -8.77
C GLN A 143 1.35 -14.64 -7.67
N PRO A 144 0.44 -15.28 -6.92
CA PRO A 144 -0.35 -14.60 -5.90
C PRO A 144 0.57 -13.88 -4.90
N ASN A 145 0.37 -12.57 -4.71
CA ASN A 145 1.38 -11.67 -4.14
C ASN A 145 1.00 -11.10 -2.75
N ASP A 146 -0.12 -10.40 -2.62
CA ASP A 146 -0.63 -9.96 -1.31
C ASP A 146 -2.10 -10.38 -1.15
N ILE A 147 -2.56 -10.43 0.09
CA ILE A 147 -3.92 -10.83 0.43
C ILE A 147 -4.59 -9.88 1.41
N ALA A 148 -5.91 -9.77 1.26
CA ALA A 148 -6.79 -9.08 2.20
C ALA A 148 -7.92 -10.02 2.63
N ILE A 149 -8.26 -10.00 3.92
CA ILE A 149 -9.29 -10.86 4.50
C ILE A 149 -10.46 -9.99 4.97
N ALA A 150 -11.65 -10.31 4.47
CA ALA A 150 -12.91 -9.73 4.92
C ALA A 150 -13.41 -10.45 6.20
N ARG A 151 -14.28 -9.80 6.96
CA ARG A 151 -14.85 -10.35 8.21
C ARG A 151 -15.58 -11.67 8.03
N ASP A 152 -16.15 -11.92 6.85
CA ASP A 152 -16.84 -13.18 6.52
C ASP A 152 -15.90 -14.31 6.10
N GLY A 153 -14.58 -14.10 6.17
CA GLY A 153 -13.56 -15.08 5.79
C GLY A 153 -13.25 -15.11 4.29
N THR A 154 -13.89 -14.26 3.48
CA THR A 154 -13.50 -14.11 2.07
C THR A 154 -12.10 -13.51 1.97
N ILE A 155 -11.23 -14.17 1.20
CA ILE A 155 -9.89 -13.67 0.89
C ILE A 155 -9.89 -13.07 -0.52
N TYR A 156 -9.28 -11.90 -0.67
CA TYR A 156 -8.94 -11.33 -1.97
C TYR A 156 -7.44 -11.42 -2.16
N ALA A 157 -6.99 -11.77 -3.37
CA ALA A 157 -5.57 -11.88 -3.69
C ALA A 157 -5.22 -11.08 -4.94
N SER A 158 -4.16 -10.28 -4.85
CA SER A 158 -3.49 -9.71 -6.01
C SER A 158 -2.58 -10.76 -6.65
N ASP A 159 -2.39 -10.64 -7.96
CA ASP A 159 -1.73 -11.66 -8.78
C ASP A 159 -0.98 -11.00 -9.95
N PRO A 160 0.14 -10.29 -9.66
CA PRO A 160 0.91 -9.59 -10.65
C PRO A 160 1.48 -10.55 -11.71
N ASN A 161 1.81 -10.03 -12.87
CA ASN A 161 2.72 -10.64 -13.83
C ASN A 161 3.81 -9.59 -14.12
N TRP A 162 4.94 -9.72 -13.43
CA TRP A 162 6.02 -8.74 -13.47
C TRP A 162 6.65 -8.62 -14.87
N SER A 163 6.80 -9.73 -15.60
CA SER A 163 7.46 -9.71 -16.92
C SER A 163 6.67 -8.89 -17.94
N ASP A 164 5.34 -8.92 -17.87
CA ASP A 164 4.47 -8.20 -18.81
C ASP A 164 3.89 -6.90 -18.23
N SER A 165 4.24 -6.56 -16.98
CA SER A 165 3.66 -5.41 -16.26
C SER A 165 2.13 -5.42 -16.23
N THR A 166 1.54 -6.60 -16.09
CA THR A 166 0.09 -6.84 -15.97
C THR A 166 -0.24 -7.54 -14.66
N GLY A 167 -1.51 -7.85 -14.40
CA GLY A 167 -1.92 -8.60 -13.22
C GLY A 167 -3.40 -8.96 -13.23
N ASN A 168 -3.80 -9.76 -12.24
CA ASN A 168 -5.18 -10.17 -12.03
C ASN A 168 -5.61 -9.88 -10.59
N LEU A 169 -6.92 -10.03 -10.35
CA LEU A 169 -7.53 -9.95 -9.03
C LEU A 169 -8.41 -11.19 -8.79
N TRP A 170 -8.20 -11.87 -7.67
CA TRP A 170 -8.88 -13.10 -7.31
C TRP A 170 -9.68 -12.97 -6.02
N MET A 171 -10.72 -13.79 -5.90
CA MET A 171 -11.48 -14.02 -4.68
C MET A 171 -11.39 -15.51 -4.31
N ILE A 172 -11.19 -15.79 -3.04
CA ILE A 172 -11.19 -17.12 -2.45
C ILE A 172 -12.26 -17.14 -1.36
N ALA A 173 -13.28 -17.97 -1.54
CA ALA A 173 -14.37 -18.12 -0.57
C ALA A 173 -13.91 -18.89 0.69
N PRO A 174 -14.67 -18.86 1.80
CA PRO A 174 -14.35 -19.58 3.04
C PRO A 174 -14.20 -21.12 2.90
N ASP A 175 -14.73 -21.69 1.82
CA ASP A 175 -14.59 -23.11 1.49
C ASP A 175 -13.36 -23.41 0.60
N GLY A 176 -12.54 -22.40 0.30
CA GLY A 176 -11.37 -22.50 -0.56
C GLY A 176 -11.66 -22.34 -2.06
N LYS A 177 -12.91 -22.11 -2.47
CA LYS A 177 -13.25 -21.91 -3.89
C LYS A 177 -12.62 -20.63 -4.44
N VAL A 178 -11.81 -20.79 -5.49
CA VAL A 178 -11.16 -19.69 -6.21
C VAL A 178 -12.05 -19.15 -7.34
N THR A 179 -12.16 -17.84 -7.45
CA THR A 179 -12.89 -17.11 -8.51
C THR A 179 -12.03 -15.96 -9.03
N LEU A 180 -11.83 -15.90 -10.35
CA LEU A 180 -11.23 -14.73 -11.00
C LEU A 180 -12.23 -13.59 -10.99
N LEU A 181 -11.87 -12.45 -10.39
CA LEU A 181 -12.72 -11.26 -10.34
C LEU A 181 -12.44 -10.32 -11.51
N GLU A 182 -11.16 -10.09 -11.80
CA GLU A 182 -10.75 -9.23 -12.91
C GLU A 182 -9.43 -9.71 -13.50
N ARG A 183 -9.32 -9.62 -14.83
CA ARG A 183 -8.16 -10.02 -15.62
C ARG A 183 -7.56 -8.81 -16.33
N GLU A 184 -6.30 -8.92 -16.73
CA GLU A 184 -5.62 -7.92 -17.57
C GLU A 184 -5.58 -6.52 -16.93
N MET A 185 -5.43 -6.48 -15.61
CA MET A 185 -5.09 -5.25 -14.90
C MET A 185 -3.62 -4.89 -15.14
N GLY A 186 -3.19 -3.72 -14.65
CA GLY A 186 -1.77 -3.44 -14.42
C GLY A 186 -1.16 -4.37 -13.37
N THR A 187 0.09 -4.13 -12.98
CA THR A 187 0.85 -4.97 -12.04
C THR A 187 0.25 -4.96 -10.64
N THR A 188 -0.76 -5.79 -10.40
CA THR A 188 -1.50 -5.81 -9.13
C THR A 188 -0.59 -6.15 -7.97
N ASN A 189 -0.69 -5.43 -6.85
CA ASN A 189 0.21 -5.66 -5.72
C ASN A 189 -0.50 -5.48 -4.37
N GLY A 190 -0.37 -4.36 -3.67
CA GLY A 190 -1.04 -4.17 -2.40
C GLY A 190 -2.55 -4.31 -2.53
N ILE A 191 -3.19 -4.95 -1.55
CA ILE A 191 -4.64 -5.19 -1.53
C ILE A 191 -5.20 -5.06 -0.10
N GLU A 192 -6.37 -4.45 0.05
CA GLU A 192 -7.00 -4.25 1.36
C GLU A 192 -8.53 -4.17 1.26
N VAL A 193 -9.23 -4.63 2.31
CA VAL A 193 -10.67 -4.43 2.50
C VAL A 193 -10.88 -3.16 3.34
N SER A 194 -11.86 -2.33 2.99
CA SER A 194 -12.16 -1.13 3.79
C SER A 194 -12.63 -1.47 5.21
N ALA A 195 -12.44 -0.54 6.15
CA ALA A 195 -12.81 -0.72 7.56
C ALA A 195 -14.31 -0.99 7.78
N ASP A 196 -15.17 -0.53 6.86
CA ASP A 196 -16.63 -0.73 6.84
C ASP A 196 -17.08 -1.98 6.05
N GLU A 197 -16.13 -2.78 5.54
CA GLU A 197 -16.36 -3.98 4.70
C GLU A 197 -17.10 -3.72 3.37
N GLN A 198 -17.28 -2.47 2.96
CA GLN A 198 -18.04 -2.12 1.76
C GLN A 198 -17.18 -2.02 0.49
N ARG A 199 -15.85 -2.01 0.62
CA ARG A 199 -14.94 -1.80 -0.50
C ARG A 199 -13.75 -2.73 -0.45
N VAL A 200 -13.19 -2.99 -1.63
CA VAL A 200 -11.86 -3.58 -1.79
C VAL A 200 -11.00 -2.62 -2.59
N TYR A 201 -9.78 -2.41 -2.11
CA TYR A 201 -8.75 -1.61 -2.75
C TYR A 201 -7.67 -2.53 -3.30
N VAL A 202 -7.19 -2.27 -4.51
CA VAL A 202 -6.02 -2.93 -5.08
C VAL A 202 -5.19 -1.90 -5.83
N ASN A 203 -3.87 -1.95 -5.68
CA ASN A 203 -2.99 -1.05 -6.41
C ASN A 203 -2.27 -1.77 -7.54
N GLU A 204 -1.77 -0.98 -8.48
CA GLU A 204 -0.95 -1.41 -9.60
C GLU A 204 0.45 -0.79 -9.44
N SER A 205 1.47 -1.59 -9.13
CA SER A 205 2.82 -1.12 -8.78
C SER A 205 3.44 -0.24 -9.85
N VAL A 206 3.44 -0.71 -11.10
CA VAL A 206 4.09 -0.04 -12.24
C VAL A 206 3.25 1.12 -12.76
N GLN A 207 1.93 0.95 -12.78
CA GLN A 207 0.98 1.96 -13.27
C GLN A 207 0.71 3.06 -12.25
N ARG A 208 1.03 2.81 -10.97
CA ARG A 208 0.96 3.77 -9.85
C ARG A 208 -0.46 4.25 -9.55
N LYS A 209 -1.42 3.35 -9.76
CA LYS A 209 -2.85 3.58 -9.56
C LYS A 209 -3.33 2.75 -8.38
N VAL A 210 -4.22 3.33 -7.61
CA VAL A 210 -5.01 2.62 -6.61
C VAL A 210 -6.45 2.58 -7.10
N TRP A 211 -6.97 1.39 -7.31
CA TRP A 211 -8.36 1.15 -7.68
C TRP A 211 -9.17 0.82 -6.44
N GLN A 212 -10.45 1.20 -6.45
CA GLN A 212 -11.43 0.76 -5.46
C GLN A 212 -12.65 0.15 -6.16
N TYR A 213 -13.26 -0.81 -5.47
CA TYR A 213 -14.46 -1.54 -5.90
C TYR A 213 -15.50 -1.50 -4.79
N ASP A 214 -16.77 -1.57 -5.16
CA ASP A 214 -17.83 -1.90 -4.21
C ASP A 214 -17.83 -3.42 -3.97
N ARG A 215 -17.89 -3.82 -2.71
CA ARG A 215 -17.94 -5.21 -2.27
C ARG A 215 -19.37 -5.59 -1.92
N ASP A 216 -19.91 -6.60 -2.59
CA ASP A 216 -21.20 -7.15 -2.22
C ASP A 216 -21.09 -7.88 -0.85
N PRO A 217 -21.84 -7.47 0.18
CA PRO A 217 -21.67 -8.01 1.53
C PRO A 217 -22.18 -9.45 1.69
N LYS A 218 -22.93 -9.99 0.72
CA LYS A 218 -23.46 -11.36 0.77
C LYS A 218 -22.60 -12.35 -0.01
N THR A 219 -21.99 -11.89 -1.10
CA THR A 219 -21.30 -12.76 -2.07
C THR A 219 -19.81 -12.49 -2.17
N GLY A 220 -19.32 -11.38 -1.65
CA GLY A 220 -17.93 -10.93 -1.80
C GLY A 220 -17.57 -10.47 -3.22
N LYS A 221 -18.50 -10.50 -4.17
CA LYS A 221 -18.22 -10.05 -5.54
C LYS A 221 -17.94 -8.55 -5.58
N LEU A 222 -17.08 -8.17 -6.52
CA LEU A 222 -16.68 -6.78 -6.72
C LEU A 222 -17.39 -6.18 -7.93
N ALA A 223 -17.75 -4.90 -7.82
CA ALA A 223 -18.35 -4.12 -8.89
C ALA A 223 -17.88 -2.66 -8.84
N ASN A 224 -18.27 -1.86 -9.84
CA ASN A 224 -18.07 -0.40 -9.87
C ASN A 224 -16.61 0.04 -9.65
N LYS A 225 -15.68 -0.59 -10.39
CA LYS A 225 -14.26 -0.19 -10.42
C LYS A 225 -14.13 1.31 -10.68
N ARG A 226 -13.40 2.00 -9.81
CA ARG A 226 -13.11 3.43 -9.93
C ARG A 226 -11.71 3.75 -9.43
N LEU A 227 -11.06 4.70 -10.09
CA LEU A 227 -9.75 5.18 -9.66
C LEU A 227 -9.93 5.92 -8.32
N LEU A 228 -9.16 5.54 -7.32
CA LEU A 228 -9.11 6.26 -6.05
C LEU A 228 -8.06 7.37 -6.11
N ILE A 229 -6.82 7.02 -6.50
CA ILE A 229 -5.70 7.95 -6.61
C ILE A 229 -4.66 7.40 -7.60
N GLU A 230 -3.91 8.31 -8.23
CA GLU A 230 -2.73 8.00 -9.06
C GLU A 230 -1.55 8.85 -8.61
N PHE A 231 -0.35 8.28 -8.65
CA PHE A 231 0.89 8.98 -8.26
C PHE A 231 1.80 9.25 -9.48
N PRO A 232 2.49 10.40 -9.51
CA PRO A 232 3.27 10.82 -10.69
C PRO A 232 4.61 10.10 -10.86
N ASP A 233 5.11 9.44 -9.81
CA ASP A 233 6.45 8.86 -9.68
C ASP A 233 6.44 7.64 -8.74
N HIS A 234 7.52 6.85 -8.77
CA HIS A 234 7.82 5.71 -7.87
C HIS A 234 6.75 4.59 -7.79
N GLY A 235 7.18 3.38 -7.46
CA GLY A 235 6.28 2.21 -7.41
C GLY A 235 5.31 2.26 -6.24
N LEU A 236 4.25 1.46 -6.32
CA LEU A 236 3.40 1.11 -5.19
C LEU A 236 3.67 -0.33 -4.79
N ASP A 237 3.50 -0.65 -3.51
CA ASP A 237 3.66 -2.01 -3.02
C ASP A 237 2.54 -2.36 -2.02
N GLY A 238 2.82 -3.00 -0.89
CA GLY A 238 1.82 -3.31 0.12
C GLY A 238 1.04 -2.11 0.66
N MET A 239 -0.21 -2.34 1.07
CA MET A 239 -1.06 -1.33 1.71
C MET A 239 -1.99 -1.89 2.79
N ARG A 240 -2.31 -1.08 3.80
CA ARG A 240 -3.24 -1.41 4.89
C ARG A 240 -4.15 -0.23 5.21
N SER A 241 -5.31 -0.48 5.82
CA SER A 241 -6.22 0.58 6.26
C SER A 241 -6.23 0.75 7.78
N ASP A 242 -6.38 1.99 8.23
CA ASP A 242 -6.74 2.27 9.62
C ASP A 242 -8.26 2.14 9.86
N SER A 243 -8.66 2.23 11.12
CA SER A 243 -10.06 2.16 11.56
C SER A 243 -10.94 3.34 11.12
N GLN A 244 -10.37 4.42 10.58
CA GLN A 244 -11.10 5.53 9.95
C GLN A 244 -11.21 5.35 8.43
N GLY A 245 -10.58 4.31 7.87
CA GLY A 245 -10.59 3.99 6.45
C GLY A 245 -9.48 4.67 5.65
N ASN A 246 -8.51 5.34 6.30
CA ASN A 246 -7.35 5.87 5.59
C ASN A 246 -6.44 4.71 5.15
N LEU A 247 -5.98 4.76 3.91
CA LEU A 247 -5.01 3.81 3.37
C LEU A 247 -3.60 4.29 3.64
N TYR A 248 -2.77 3.40 4.16
CA TYR A 248 -1.34 3.55 4.31
C TYR A 248 -0.70 2.69 3.22
N ILE A 249 0.04 3.31 2.31
CA ILE A 249 0.53 2.68 1.08
C ILE A 249 2.05 2.80 1.03
N ALA A 250 2.76 1.68 0.91
CA ALA A 250 4.19 1.66 0.67
C ALA A 250 4.50 2.23 -0.72
N ARG A 251 5.33 3.28 -0.77
CA ARG A 251 5.78 3.93 -2.01
C ARG A 251 7.19 3.45 -2.33
N TYR A 252 7.30 2.30 -2.99
CA TYR A 252 8.56 1.65 -3.30
C TYR A 252 9.48 2.54 -4.14
N GLY A 253 10.70 2.76 -3.66
CA GLY A 253 11.70 3.65 -4.24
C GLY A 253 11.59 5.11 -3.77
N ALA A 254 10.44 5.52 -3.23
CA ALA A 254 10.28 6.87 -2.69
C ALA A 254 10.67 6.97 -1.21
N GLY A 255 10.86 5.85 -0.51
CA GLY A 255 11.18 5.82 0.92
C GLY A 255 10.10 6.42 1.82
N VAL A 256 8.83 6.31 1.43
CA VAL A 256 7.71 6.83 2.23
C VAL A 256 6.54 5.86 2.34
N ILE A 257 5.75 6.01 3.40
CA ILE A 257 4.36 5.56 3.45
C ILE A 257 3.46 6.75 3.10
N ALA A 258 2.64 6.61 2.06
CA ALA A 258 1.61 7.60 1.73
C ALA A 258 0.32 7.30 2.51
N VAL A 259 -0.26 8.33 3.13
CA VAL A 259 -1.55 8.22 3.85
C VAL A 259 -2.64 8.88 3.00
N VAL A 260 -3.60 8.08 2.55
CA VAL A 260 -4.64 8.48 1.58
C VAL A 260 -6.03 8.34 2.22
N SER A 261 -6.87 9.37 2.07
CA SER A 261 -8.23 9.38 2.61
C SER A 261 -9.15 8.37 1.89
N PRO A 262 -10.30 7.98 2.47
CA PRO A 262 -11.33 7.20 1.77
C PRO A 262 -11.90 7.86 0.50
N ALA A 263 -11.66 9.17 0.33
CA ALA A 263 -12.06 9.93 -0.85
C ALA A 263 -10.97 9.99 -1.93
N GLY A 264 -9.75 9.53 -1.64
CA GLY A 264 -8.62 9.54 -2.56
C GLY A 264 -7.68 10.73 -2.43
N ASP A 265 -7.80 11.51 -1.35
CA ASP A 265 -6.90 12.64 -1.09
C ASP A 265 -5.62 12.16 -0.42
N LEU A 266 -4.45 12.58 -0.92
CA LEU A 266 -3.19 12.39 -0.21
C LEU A 266 -3.16 13.33 1.01
N LEU A 267 -3.28 12.76 2.21
CA LEU A 267 -3.31 13.52 3.46
C LEU A 267 -1.91 13.97 3.87
N HIS A 268 -0.94 13.05 3.83
CA HIS A 268 0.47 13.31 4.12
C HIS A 268 1.32 12.08 3.76
N THR A 269 2.64 12.21 3.86
CA THR A 269 3.61 11.13 3.74
C THR A 269 4.41 10.98 5.03
N ILE A 270 4.88 9.77 5.30
CA ILE A 270 5.74 9.43 6.42
C ILE A 270 7.07 8.97 5.85
N SER A 271 8.13 9.74 6.07
CA SER A 271 9.48 9.42 5.61
C SER A 271 10.08 8.28 6.42
N LEU A 272 10.63 7.31 5.70
CA LEU A 272 11.38 6.18 6.26
C LEU A 272 12.88 6.47 6.13
N LYS A 273 13.71 5.66 6.78
CA LYS A 273 15.17 5.70 6.55
C LYS A 273 15.56 4.90 5.32
N GLY A 274 14.85 3.82 5.01
CA GLY A 274 15.01 3.04 3.78
C GLY A 274 14.21 3.60 2.61
N GLU A 275 14.66 3.35 1.39
CA GLU A 275 14.06 3.84 0.14
C GLU A 275 13.08 2.84 -0.47
N LYS A 276 13.14 1.56 -0.08
CA LYS A 276 12.34 0.47 -0.67
C LYS A 276 11.39 -0.18 0.35
N PRO A 277 10.38 0.55 0.86
CA PRO A 277 9.32 -0.07 1.63
C PRO A 277 8.55 -1.04 0.76
N THR A 278 8.40 -2.27 1.26
CA THR A 278 7.67 -3.32 0.56
C THR A 278 6.24 -3.42 1.06
N ASN A 279 6.02 -3.42 2.38
CA ASN A 279 4.68 -3.62 2.93
C ASN A 279 4.60 -3.12 4.38
N LEU A 280 3.42 -3.21 4.99
CA LEU A 280 3.20 -2.75 6.35
C LEU A 280 2.10 -3.54 7.08
N ALA A 281 2.13 -3.48 8.42
CA ALA A 281 1.12 -4.06 9.30
C ALA A 281 0.85 -3.14 10.49
N PHE A 282 -0.36 -3.21 11.03
CA PHE A 282 -0.71 -2.52 12.27
C PHE A 282 -0.63 -3.49 13.46
N GLY A 283 -0.20 -2.98 14.61
CA GLY A 283 -0.09 -3.77 15.84
C GLY A 283 0.24 -2.90 17.06
N GLY A 284 0.96 -3.50 18.01
CA GLY A 284 1.16 -2.91 19.33
C GLY A 284 -0.07 -3.04 20.23
N GLU A 285 0.08 -2.59 21.48
CA GLU A 285 -0.93 -2.77 22.54
C GLU A 285 -2.29 -2.13 22.21
N ASP A 286 -2.28 -1.04 21.45
CA ASP A 286 -3.45 -0.25 21.07
C ASP A 286 -3.72 -0.26 19.56
N GLY A 287 -3.00 -1.08 18.79
CA GLY A 287 -3.18 -1.24 17.34
C GLY A 287 -2.65 -0.09 16.50
N ARG A 288 -2.04 0.93 17.12
CA ARG A 288 -1.58 2.15 16.43
C ARG A 288 -0.13 2.07 15.96
N ARG A 289 0.63 1.08 16.41
CA ARG A 289 1.99 0.90 15.92
C ARG A 289 1.94 0.33 14.52
N VAL A 290 2.64 0.98 13.59
CA VAL A 290 2.82 0.49 12.22
C VAL A 290 4.21 -0.09 12.10
N TYR A 291 4.32 -1.27 11.50
CA TYR A 291 5.57 -1.91 11.13
C TYR A 291 5.69 -1.88 9.62
N VAL A 292 6.87 -1.53 9.09
CA VAL A 292 7.13 -1.40 7.66
C VAL A 292 8.32 -2.26 7.29
N THR A 293 8.14 -3.19 6.36
CA THR A 293 9.24 -4.01 5.82
C THR A 293 10.01 -3.25 4.75
N LEU A 294 11.34 -3.37 4.75
CA LEU A 294 12.24 -2.62 3.87
C LEU A 294 13.19 -3.56 3.14
N GLN A 295 13.06 -3.66 1.82
CA GLN A 295 13.85 -4.59 1.01
C GLN A 295 15.32 -4.19 0.89
N ASP A 296 15.61 -2.90 0.72
CA ASP A 296 16.98 -2.39 0.59
C ASP A 296 17.81 -2.62 1.86
N ARG A 297 17.16 -2.64 3.02
CA ARG A 297 17.81 -2.80 4.32
C ARG A 297 17.71 -4.21 4.89
N GLY A 298 16.75 -5.03 4.45
CA GLY A 298 16.43 -6.29 5.12
C GLY A 298 15.99 -6.06 6.58
N ALA A 299 15.23 -4.99 6.80
CA ALA A 299 14.92 -4.43 8.12
C ALA A 299 13.42 -4.17 8.28
N ILE A 300 13.01 -3.85 9.52
CA ILE A 300 11.64 -3.39 9.82
C ILE A 300 11.72 -2.05 10.53
N GLU A 301 11.13 -1.01 9.95
CA GLU A 301 10.93 0.28 10.61
C GLU A 301 9.55 0.35 11.28
N THR A 302 9.41 1.25 12.25
CA THR A 302 8.14 1.47 12.94
C THR A 302 7.85 2.94 13.22
N PHE A 303 6.56 3.26 13.28
CA PHE A 303 6.03 4.54 13.74
C PHE A 303 4.66 4.36 14.40
N THR A 304 4.08 5.44 14.94
CA THR A 304 2.75 5.42 15.55
C THR A 304 1.74 6.19 14.69
N ALA A 305 0.67 5.54 14.28
CA ALA A 305 -0.47 6.13 13.60
C ALA A 305 -1.46 6.76 14.60
N PRO A 306 -2.27 7.75 14.18
CA PRO A 306 -3.30 8.34 15.05
C PRO A 306 -4.42 7.35 15.42
N HIS A 307 -4.70 6.39 14.54
CA HIS A 307 -5.80 5.44 14.68
C HIS A 307 -5.29 4.01 14.56
N PRO A 308 -5.93 3.04 15.24
CA PRO A 308 -5.55 1.65 15.12
C PRO A 308 -5.84 1.14 13.71
N GLY A 309 -5.06 0.14 13.28
CA GLY A 309 -5.32 -0.60 12.05
C GLY A 309 -6.70 -1.23 12.03
N ARG A 310 -7.28 -1.35 10.84
CA ARG A 310 -8.54 -2.08 10.61
C ARG A 310 -8.49 -3.44 11.27
N GLU A 311 -7.48 -4.24 10.94
CA GLU A 311 -7.34 -5.63 11.40
C GLU A 311 -7.34 -5.72 12.93
N TRP A 312 -6.54 -4.89 13.61
CA TRP A 312 -6.51 -4.81 15.06
C TRP A 312 -7.87 -4.49 15.68
N ALA A 313 -8.61 -3.55 15.08
CA ALA A 313 -9.95 -3.19 15.50
C ALA A 313 -11.01 -4.28 15.21
N LEU A 314 -10.73 -5.27 14.36
CA LEU A 314 -11.62 -6.43 14.17
C LEU A 314 -11.49 -7.42 15.33
N TRP A 315 -10.26 -7.69 15.78
CA TRP A 315 -9.93 -8.71 16.80
C TRP A 315 -10.49 -8.41 18.20
N ARG A 316 -10.68 -7.13 18.51
CA ARG A 316 -11.01 -6.64 19.86
C ARG A 316 -12.49 -6.29 20.05
N ARG A 317 -13.37 -6.64 19.09
CA ARG A 317 -14.82 -6.44 19.26
C ARG A 317 -15.40 -7.65 19.97
N ASP A 318 -15.80 -7.43 21.23
CA ASP A 318 -16.64 -8.33 22.02
C ASP A 318 -18.09 -8.38 21.48
#